data_AF-A0A2N1TUS4-F1
#
_entry.id   AF-A0A2N1TUS4-F1
#
_cell.length_a   1.000
_cell.length_b   1.000
_cell.length_c   1.000
_cell.angle_alpha   90.00
_cell.angle_beta   90.00
_cell.angle_gamma   90.00
#
_symmetry.space_group_name_H-M   'P 1'
#
loop_
_entity.id
_entity.type
_entity.pdbx_description
1 polymer ?
#
loop_
_entity_poly.entity_id
_entity_poly.type
_entity_poly.pdbx_seq_one_letter_code
_entity_poly.pdbx_strand_id
1 'polypeptide(L)'
;MDEKRFAVIVGAVFVLILILGLLFFPRRASREHLPESASQRSGLENTGGESEQYGSSGASGGQGNYGTGHQSSSGANTVSAPSSNIMSSAGTGDKASPAAIQAFTEEEVQAMRDKREELRKAMYERKRDWVKTKAEDGSLNAKSRVRYRLKLIDGFRSGNDAVNRGDYAEAMRQYAAGLKDPNADAATRYLCYHQMRNVARLLKDADMYLEILKEQGRLIETEDLAGVGIEKSNRGVLAYQRRKLFVQASKGPDGIAAAIDDYCREHKLSGSDRESAEQEFMADFEEWKTDFMSPG
;
A
#
# COMPACT_ATOMS: atom_id res chain seq x y z
N MET A 1 -1.87 18.78 -46.41
CA MET A 1 -3.15 18.14 -46.06
C MET A 1 -4.14 19.27 -45.86
N ASP A 2 -5.26 19.30 -46.58
CA ASP A 2 -6.20 20.43 -46.53
C ASP A 2 -6.74 20.62 -45.11
N GLU A 3 -6.89 21.87 -44.66
CA GLU A 3 -7.39 22.20 -43.32
C GLU A 3 -8.72 21.52 -42.99
N LYS A 4 -9.57 21.32 -44.02
CA LYS A 4 -10.84 20.59 -43.91
C LYS A 4 -10.65 19.12 -43.54
N ARG A 5 -9.60 18.46 -44.07
CA ARG A 5 -9.30 17.05 -43.77
C ARG A 5 -8.71 16.91 -42.37
N PHE A 6 -7.90 17.88 -41.94
CA PHE A 6 -7.35 17.89 -40.59
C PHE A 6 -8.45 18.06 -39.53
N ALA A 7 -9.40 18.96 -39.74
CA ALA A 7 -10.53 19.17 -38.84
C ALA A 7 -11.41 17.90 -38.66
N VAL A 8 -11.64 17.16 -39.74
CA VAL A 8 -12.40 15.89 -39.69
C VAL A 8 -11.67 14.83 -38.88
N ILE A 9 -10.35 14.71 -39.02
CA ILE A 9 -9.54 13.73 -38.27
C ILE A 9 -9.53 14.07 -36.78
N VAL A 10 -9.33 15.34 -36.42
CA VAL A 10 -9.35 15.78 -35.01
C VAL A 10 -10.73 15.53 -34.39
N GLY A 11 -11.82 15.80 -35.12
CA GLY A 11 -13.18 15.49 -34.69
C GLY A 11 -13.41 14.01 -34.44
N ALA A 12 -12.95 13.15 -35.36
CA ALA A 12 -13.09 11.70 -35.22
C ALA A 12 -12.31 11.15 -34.02
N VAL A 13 -11.09 11.63 -33.78
CA VAL A 13 -10.26 11.23 -32.64
C VAL A 13 -10.90 11.66 -31.31
N PHE A 14 -11.47 12.87 -31.25
CA PHE A 14 -12.13 13.36 -30.05
C PHE A 14 -13.36 12.54 -29.66
N VAL A 15 -14.20 12.17 -30.65
CA VAL A 15 -15.36 11.30 -30.42
C VAL A 15 -14.93 9.91 -29.94
N LEU A 16 -13.85 9.37 -30.50
CA LEU A 16 -13.33 8.05 -30.11
C LEU A 16 -12.81 8.04 -28.66
N ILE A 17 -12.13 9.10 -28.23
CA ILE A 17 -11.67 9.28 -26.84
C ILE A 17 -12.86 9.40 -25.88
N LEU A 18 -13.93 10.12 -26.25
CA LEU A 18 -15.14 10.23 -25.43
C LEU A 18 -15.84 8.89 -25.22
N ILE A 19 -15.95 8.07 -26.28
CA ILE A 19 -16.55 6.74 -26.19
C ILE A 19 -15.71 5.82 -25.31
N LEU A 20 -14.38 5.84 -25.48
CA LEU A 20 -13.47 5.08 -24.62
C LEU A 20 -13.58 5.54 -23.16
N GLY A 21 -13.66 6.85 -22.91
CA GLY A 21 -13.91 7.38 -21.56
C GLY A 21 -15.18 6.80 -20.94
N LEU A 22 -16.29 6.78 -21.67
CA LEU A 22 -17.56 6.23 -21.18
C LEU A 22 -17.52 4.72 -20.92
N LEU A 23 -16.72 3.97 -21.67
CA LEU A 23 -16.55 2.52 -21.46
C LEU A 23 -15.64 2.19 -20.28
N PHE A 24 -14.65 3.04 -19.98
CA PHE A 24 -13.68 2.79 -18.92
C PHE A 24 -14.01 3.45 -17.58
N PHE A 25 -15.01 4.34 -17.50
CA PHE A 25 -15.52 4.82 -16.22
C PHE A 25 -16.50 3.78 -15.63
N PRO A 26 -16.21 3.19 -14.45
CA PRO A 26 -17.13 2.27 -13.80
C PRO A 26 -18.43 3.01 -13.51
N ARG A 27 -19.56 2.52 -14.05
CA ARG A 27 -20.90 2.95 -13.65
C ARG A 27 -20.98 2.79 -12.13
N ARG A 28 -20.87 3.88 -11.39
CA ARG A 28 -21.23 3.91 -9.97
C ARG A 28 -22.71 3.55 -9.92
N ALA A 29 -23.01 2.33 -9.50
CA ALA A 29 -24.37 1.91 -9.22
C ALA A 29 -24.95 2.89 -8.20
N SER A 30 -25.97 3.63 -8.61
CA SER A 30 -26.80 4.43 -7.73
C SER A 30 -27.38 3.49 -6.68
N ARG A 31 -26.92 3.63 -5.44
CA ARG A 31 -27.39 2.85 -4.30
C ARG A 31 -28.82 3.30 -4.02
N GLU A 32 -29.80 2.48 -4.38
CA GLU A 32 -31.19 2.68 -3.99
C GLU A 32 -31.28 2.70 -2.46
N HIS A 33 -31.88 3.77 -1.95
CA HIS A 33 -32.15 3.98 -0.55
C HIS A 33 -33.43 3.20 -0.22
N LEU A 34 -33.30 2.02 0.39
CA LEU A 34 -34.44 1.31 0.97
C LEU A 34 -34.92 2.04 2.24
N PRO A 35 -36.24 2.20 2.43
CA PRO A 35 -36.78 2.82 3.62
C PRO A 35 -36.78 1.83 4.80
N GLU A 36 -36.41 2.38 5.95
CA GLU A 36 -36.43 1.76 7.27
C GLU A 36 -37.88 1.55 7.73
N SER A 37 -38.33 0.30 7.74
CA SER A 37 -39.59 -0.10 8.38
C SER A 37 -39.30 -0.71 9.75
N ALA A 38 -39.73 0.03 10.78
CA ALA A 38 -39.92 -0.47 12.13
C ALA A 38 -40.95 -1.61 12.15
N SER A 39 -40.68 -2.69 12.91
CA SER A 39 -41.62 -3.24 13.91
C SER A 39 -41.18 -4.58 14.52
N GLN A 40 -41.30 -4.59 15.85
CA GLN A 40 -41.88 -5.64 16.71
C GLN A 40 -41.05 -6.82 17.26
N ARG A 41 -41.12 -6.86 18.61
CA ARG A 41 -40.93 -7.97 19.55
C ARG A 41 -41.81 -9.19 19.28
N SER A 42 -41.23 -10.37 19.42
CA SER A 42 -41.62 -11.55 20.24
C SER A 42 -40.61 -12.66 19.85
N GLY A 43 -40.14 -13.63 20.64
CA GLY A 43 -40.69 -14.33 21.80
C GLY A 43 -40.68 -15.83 21.48
N LEU A 44 -39.80 -16.59 22.14
CA LEU A 44 -39.77 -18.06 22.35
C LEU A 44 -39.36 -19.05 21.22
N GLU A 45 -38.37 -19.88 21.62
CA GLU A 45 -38.27 -21.36 21.52
C GLU A 45 -38.10 -22.11 20.18
N ASN A 46 -36.90 -22.72 20.07
CA ASN A 46 -36.65 -24.17 19.95
C ASN A 46 -36.22 -24.79 18.60
N THR A 47 -35.25 -25.71 18.75
CA THR A 47 -34.88 -26.87 17.92
C THR A 47 -34.32 -26.71 16.51
N GLY A 48 -33.20 -27.40 16.30
CA GLY A 48 -33.03 -28.31 15.17
C GLY A 48 -31.94 -27.88 14.21
N GLY A 49 -30.96 -28.75 14.02
CA GLY A 49 -29.75 -28.45 13.28
C GLY A 49 -29.95 -28.38 11.77
N GLU A 50 -29.04 -27.67 11.13
CA GLU A 50 -28.81 -27.77 9.70
C GLU A 50 -27.34 -27.43 9.39
N SER A 51 -26.84 -28.12 8.39
CA SER A 51 -25.48 -28.28 7.94
C SER A 51 -24.73 -26.97 7.65
N GLU A 52 -23.54 -26.83 8.23
CA GLU A 52 -22.56 -25.82 7.81
C GLU A 52 -21.97 -26.19 6.44
N GLN A 53 -22.64 -25.72 5.38
CA GLN A 53 -22.06 -25.66 4.05
C GLN A 53 -21.09 -24.47 4.04
N TYR A 54 -19.81 -24.74 4.31
CA TYR A 54 -18.71 -23.78 4.22
C TYR A 54 -18.50 -23.38 2.76
N GLY A 55 -19.31 -22.45 2.28
CA GLY A 55 -19.03 -21.70 1.06
C GLY A 55 -17.86 -20.76 1.33
N SER A 56 -16.67 -21.20 0.90
CA SER A 56 -15.46 -20.37 0.79
C SER A 56 -15.75 -19.21 -0.17
N SER A 57 -16.31 -18.14 0.38
CA SER A 57 -16.44 -16.88 -0.34
C SER A 57 -15.06 -16.27 -0.40
N GLY A 58 -14.47 -16.37 -1.58
CA GLY A 58 -13.23 -15.73 -1.99
C GLY A 58 -13.16 -14.32 -1.43
N ALA A 59 -12.37 -14.20 -0.37
CA ALA A 59 -11.98 -12.94 0.21
C ALA A 59 -11.03 -12.28 -0.77
N SER A 60 -11.60 -11.66 -1.81
CA SER A 60 -10.96 -10.60 -2.55
C SER A 60 -10.56 -9.55 -1.52
N GLY A 61 -9.32 -9.70 -1.02
CA GLY A 61 -8.69 -8.76 -0.13
C GLY A 61 -8.61 -7.48 -0.92
N GLY A 62 -9.59 -6.60 -0.70
CA GLY A 62 -9.58 -5.28 -1.29
C GLY A 62 -8.21 -4.69 -1.01
N GLN A 63 -7.42 -4.53 -2.07
CA GLN A 63 -6.27 -3.65 -2.10
C GLN A 63 -6.82 -2.28 -1.72
N GLY A 64 -6.94 -2.04 -0.41
CA GLY A 64 -7.03 -0.72 0.14
C GLY A 64 -5.74 -0.07 -0.27
N ASN A 65 -5.77 0.63 -1.40
CA ASN A 65 -4.73 1.55 -1.80
C ASN A 65 -4.59 2.52 -0.63
N TYR A 66 -3.69 2.20 0.31
CA TYR A 66 -3.23 3.11 1.35
C TYR A 66 -2.34 4.10 0.62
N GLY A 67 -2.98 4.91 -0.24
CA GLY A 67 -2.35 5.84 -1.14
C GLY A 67 -1.33 6.61 -0.35
N THR A 68 -0.06 6.31 -0.63
CA THR A 68 1.07 7.16 -0.37
C THR A 68 0.78 8.42 -1.18
N GLY A 69 0.02 9.34 -0.57
CA GLY A 69 -0.19 10.66 -1.13
C GLY A 69 1.18 11.24 -1.38
N HIS A 70 1.57 11.29 -2.65
CA HIS A 70 2.79 11.88 -3.12
C HIS A 70 2.84 13.32 -2.62
N GLN A 71 3.63 13.55 -1.59
CA GLN A 71 4.27 14.83 -1.34
C GLN A 71 5.77 14.56 -1.17
N SER A 72 6.35 13.98 -2.22
CA SER A 72 7.78 14.08 -2.47
C SER A 72 8.00 15.34 -3.30
N SER A 73 8.19 16.47 -2.61
CA SER A 73 9.02 17.57 -3.15
C SER A 73 10.44 17.43 -2.59
N SER A 74 11.01 16.23 -2.68
CA SER A 74 12.46 16.05 -2.62
C SER A 74 12.99 16.11 -4.05
N GLY A 75 12.94 17.32 -4.63
CA GLY A 75 13.80 17.63 -5.75
C GLY A 75 15.23 17.46 -5.26
N ALA A 76 15.90 16.42 -5.74
CA ALA A 76 17.35 16.41 -5.81
C ALA A 76 17.74 17.61 -6.69
N ASN A 77 17.99 18.75 -6.06
CA ASN A 77 18.68 19.85 -6.70
C ASN A 77 20.12 19.38 -6.93
N THR A 78 20.35 18.67 -8.03
CA THR A 78 21.58 18.84 -8.77
C THR A 78 21.67 20.33 -9.07
N VAL A 79 22.63 20.99 -8.42
CA VAL A 79 22.97 22.39 -8.69
C VAL A 79 23.56 22.41 -10.09
N SER A 80 22.71 22.45 -11.10
CA SER A 80 23.08 22.96 -12.41
C SER A 80 23.22 24.46 -12.22
N ALA A 81 24.47 24.93 -12.34
CA ALA A 81 24.79 26.34 -12.39
C ALA A 81 23.82 27.07 -13.35
N PRO A 82 23.39 28.30 -13.04
CA PRO A 82 22.48 29.03 -13.92
C PRO A 82 23.15 29.21 -15.28
N SER A 83 22.62 28.53 -16.30
CA SER A 83 22.92 28.83 -17.69
C SER A 83 22.32 30.21 -17.95
N SER A 84 23.20 31.22 -18.00
CA SER A 84 22.87 32.57 -18.41
C SER A 84 22.30 32.52 -19.84
N ASN A 85 20.98 32.71 -19.96
CA ASN A 85 20.39 33.15 -21.21
C ASN A 85 20.92 34.55 -21.50
N ILE A 86 21.98 34.60 -22.32
CA ILE A 86 22.49 35.79 -22.96
C ILE A 86 21.43 36.21 -23.98
N MET A 87 20.55 37.13 -23.57
CA MET A 87 19.72 37.89 -24.49
C MET A 87 20.61 38.95 -25.12
N SER A 88 21.07 38.66 -26.34
CA SER A 88 21.82 39.60 -27.18
C SER A 88 20.92 40.78 -27.57
N SER A 89 21.01 41.89 -26.85
CA SER A 89 20.63 43.20 -27.39
C SER A 89 21.87 44.07 -27.50
N ALA A 90 22.24 44.34 -28.76
CA ALA A 90 23.27 45.28 -29.11
C ALA A 90 22.85 46.69 -28.68
N GLY A 91 23.61 47.27 -27.75
CA GLY A 91 23.47 48.65 -27.30
C GLY A 91 24.86 49.19 -26.95
N THR A 92 25.49 49.84 -27.92
CA THR A 92 26.70 50.64 -27.73
C THR A 92 26.40 51.83 -26.81
N GLY A 93 27.11 51.95 -25.69
CA GLY A 93 27.04 53.16 -24.86
C GLY A 93 27.48 52.97 -23.42
N ASP A 94 28.72 53.39 -23.15
CA ASP A 94 29.24 53.96 -21.91
C ASP A 94 29.10 53.23 -20.56
N LYS A 95 30.27 52.83 -20.05
CA LYS A 95 30.66 52.77 -18.63
C LYS A 95 29.67 52.05 -17.70
N ALA A 96 29.46 50.77 -17.96
CA ALA A 96 29.02 49.86 -16.92
C ALA A 96 30.15 49.72 -15.88
N SER A 97 29.98 50.36 -14.72
CA SER A 97 30.70 49.98 -13.51
C SER A 97 30.64 48.45 -13.37
N PRO A 98 31.73 47.77 -12.98
CA PRO A 98 31.68 46.39 -12.58
C PRO A 98 30.97 46.36 -11.22
N ALA A 99 29.65 46.48 -11.23
CA ALA A 99 28.82 46.12 -10.10
C ALA A 99 29.12 44.65 -9.86
N ALA A 100 30.02 44.44 -8.89
CA ALA A 100 30.49 43.16 -8.44
C ALA A 100 29.31 42.20 -8.38
N ILE A 101 29.38 41.09 -9.12
CA ILE A 101 28.74 39.86 -8.67
C ILE A 101 29.46 39.58 -7.35
N GLN A 102 28.91 40.14 -6.27
CA GLN A 102 29.44 40.08 -4.93
C GLN A 102 29.24 38.62 -4.51
N ALA A 103 30.20 37.79 -4.87
CA ALA A 103 30.25 36.41 -4.44
C ALA A 103 30.23 36.44 -2.91
N PHE A 104 29.21 35.82 -2.32
CA PHE A 104 29.11 35.67 -0.87
C PHE A 104 30.46 35.18 -0.35
N THR A 105 30.93 35.78 0.75
CA THR A 105 32.09 35.26 1.47
C THR A 105 31.81 33.82 1.93
N GLU A 106 32.85 33.00 2.09
CA GLU A 106 32.67 31.61 2.56
C GLU A 106 31.93 31.57 3.92
N GLU A 107 32.17 32.58 4.76
CA GLU A 107 31.47 32.78 6.04
C GLU A 107 29.96 33.04 5.86
N GLU A 108 29.58 33.88 4.90
CA GLU A 108 28.16 34.13 4.58
C GLU A 108 27.48 32.89 3.98
N VAL A 109 28.20 32.12 3.15
CA VAL A 109 27.69 30.85 2.59
C VAL A 109 27.46 29.84 3.70
N GLN A 110 28.40 29.71 4.66
CA GLN A 110 28.25 28.81 5.78
C GLN A 110 27.11 29.24 6.71
N ALA A 111 26.99 30.53 7.03
CA ALA A 111 25.87 31.07 7.81
C ALA A 111 24.51 30.80 7.14
N MET A 112 24.44 30.86 5.81
CA MET A 112 23.23 30.47 5.07
C MET A 112 22.94 28.97 5.13
N ARG A 113 23.97 28.11 5.12
CA ARG A 113 23.80 26.65 5.29
C ARG A 113 23.27 26.31 6.67
N ASP A 114 23.87 26.88 7.71
CA ASP A 114 23.48 26.65 9.10
C ASP A 114 22.04 27.13 9.35
N LYS A 115 21.70 28.33 8.88
CA LYS A 115 20.33 28.86 8.96
C LYS A 115 19.32 27.98 8.22
N ARG A 116 19.71 27.41 7.07
CA ARG A 116 18.86 26.49 6.31
C ARG A 116 18.66 25.17 7.04
N GLU A 117 19.69 24.65 7.69
CA GLU A 117 19.59 23.44 8.51
C GLU A 117 18.72 23.65 9.74
N GLU A 118 18.90 24.76 10.45
CA GLU A 118 18.08 25.15 11.59
C GLU A 118 16.61 25.28 11.19
N LEU A 119 16.32 25.99 10.10
CA LEU A 119 14.95 26.13 9.58
C LEU A 119 14.36 24.77 9.21
N ARG A 120 15.15 23.89 8.59
CA ARG A 120 14.71 22.54 8.24
C ARG A 120 14.37 21.74 9.50
N LYS A 121 15.21 21.78 10.52
CA LYS A 121 14.99 21.12 11.81
C LYS A 121 13.72 21.65 12.50
N ALA A 122 13.55 22.96 12.59
CA ALA A 122 12.36 23.59 13.17
C ALA A 122 11.08 23.21 12.42
N MET A 123 11.12 23.12 11.09
CA MET A 123 9.98 22.65 10.29
C MET A 123 9.65 21.18 10.56
N TYR A 124 10.67 20.31 10.70
CA TYR A 124 10.45 18.90 11.04
C TYR A 124 9.83 18.74 12.41
N GLU A 125 10.30 19.47 13.42
CA GLU A 125 9.75 19.42 14.78
C GLU A 125 8.30 19.91 14.80
N ARG A 126 8.02 21.07 14.18
CA ARG A 126 6.64 21.58 14.05
C ARG A 126 5.71 20.59 13.36
N LYS A 127 6.18 19.96 12.27
CA LYS A 127 5.39 18.94 11.56
C LYS A 127 5.15 17.72 12.44
N ARG A 128 6.15 17.25 13.18
CA ARG A 128 6.03 16.11 14.09
C ARG A 128 5.02 16.38 15.19
N ASP A 129 5.08 17.57 15.80
CA ASP A 129 4.16 17.93 16.88
C ASP A 129 2.73 18.09 16.36
N TRP A 130 2.55 18.69 15.18
CA TRP A 130 1.25 18.72 14.51
C TRP A 130 0.70 17.31 14.23
N VAL A 131 1.54 16.37 13.76
CA VAL A 131 1.13 14.97 13.54
C VAL A 131 0.74 14.30 14.86
N LYS A 132 1.46 14.54 15.97
CA LYS A 132 1.09 14.04 17.30
C LYS A 132 -0.28 14.53 17.72
N THR A 133 -0.54 15.85 17.60
CA THR A 133 -1.86 16.40 17.89
C THR A 133 -2.95 15.73 17.05
N LYS A 134 -2.69 15.45 15.77
CA LYS A 134 -3.65 14.74 14.90
C LYS A 134 -3.78 13.24 15.19
N ALA A 135 -2.77 12.59 15.74
CA ALA A 135 -2.85 11.20 16.17
C ALA A 135 -3.75 11.00 17.40
N GLU A 136 -3.93 12.06 18.20
CA GLU A 136 -4.70 12.07 19.45
C GLU A 136 -6.05 12.79 19.31
N ASP A 137 -6.31 13.43 18.16
CA ASP A 137 -7.52 14.19 17.88
C ASP A 137 -8.77 13.29 17.84
N GLY A 138 -9.56 13.33 18.92
CA GLY A 138 -10.79 12.56 19.08
C GLY A 138 -11.87 12.88 18.04
N SER A 139 -11.81 14.05 17.39
CA SER A 139 -12.75 14.44 16.34
C SER A 139 -12.50 13.71 15.02
N LEU A 140 -11.30 13.16 14.82
CA LEU A 140 -10.98 12.36 13.64
C LEU A 140 -11.52 10.94 13.76
N ASN A 141 -11.80 10.29 12.63
CA ASN A 141 -12.10 8.86 12.64
C ASN A 141 -10.86 8.03 13.02
N ALA A 142 -11.08 6.81 13.54
CA ALA A 142 -10.02 5.92 14.02
C ALA A 142 -8.96 5.65 12.94
N LYS A 143 -9.38 5.43 11.70
CA LYS A 143 -8.49 5.20 10.55
C LYS A 143 -7.54 6.36 10.28
N SER A 144 -8.01 7.60 10.42
CA SER A 144 -7.20 8.80 10.24
C SER A 144 -6.17 8.94 11.36
N ARG A 145 -6.57 8.67 12.62
CA ARG A 145 -5.64 8.68 13.76
C ARG A 145 -4.52 7.65 13.58
N VAL A 146 -4.85 6.41 13.18
CA VAL A 146 -3.84 5.38 12.88
C VAL A 146 -2.86 5.85 11.80
N ARG A 147 -3.35 6.47 10.72
CA ARG A 147 -2.48 7.04 9.67
C ARG A 147 -1.53 8.12 10.20
N TYR A 148 -1.95 8.93 11.17
CA TYR A 148 -1.07 9.93 11.79
C TYR A 148 -0.05 9.27 12.73
N ARG A 149 -0.47 8.30 13.56
CA ARG A 149 0.46 7.52 14.41
C ARG A 149 1.56 6.86 13.59
N LEU A 150 1.19 6.26 12.46
CA LEU A 150 2.12 5.59 11.57
C LEU A 150 3.21 6.53 11.02
N LYS A 151 2.91 7.83 10.83
CA LYS A 151 3.90 8.84 10.40
C LYS A 151 4.92 9.18 11.49
N LEU A 152 4.64 8.86 12.75
CA LEU A 152 5.54 9.05 13.88
C LEU A 152 6.50 7.88 14.08
N ILE A 153 6.25 6.73 13.43
CA ILE A 153 7.09 5.55 13.54
C ILE A 153 8.22 5.66 12.51
N ASP A 154 9.42 5.97 13.00
CA ASP A 154 10.57 6.25 12.14
C ASP A 154 10.94 5.05 11.26
N GLY A 155 10.85 3.83 11.78
CA GLY A 155 11.08 2.60 11.02
C GLY A 155 10.09 2.41 9.88
N PHE A 156 8.82 2.77 10.07
CA PHE A 156 7.82 2.69 9.00
C PHE A 156 8.07 3.72 7.90
N ARG A 157 8.39 4.97 8.28
CA ARG A 157 8.71 6.03 7.32
C ARG A 157 9.96 5.68 6.51
N SER A 158 11.04 5.31 7.19
CA SER A 158 12.32 4.95 6.57
C SER A 158 12.19 3.70 5.70
N GLY A 159 11.34 2.75 6.08
CA GLY A 159 11.00 1.58 5.27
C GLY A 159 10.34 1.97 3.94
N ASN A 160 9.34 2.86 3.96
CA ASN A 160 8.72 3.35 2.72
C ASN A 160 9.73 4.10 1.83
N ASP A 161 10.60 4.92 2.43
CA ASP A 161 11.64 5.62 1.68
C ASP A 161 12.63 4.64 1.04
N ALA A 162 12.95 3.52 1.68
CA ALA A 162 13.79 2.46 1.12
C ALA A 162 13.08 1.70 -0.02
N VAL A 163 11.79 1.37 0.12
CA VAL A 163 10.99 0.77 -0.96
C VAL A 163 10.98 1.68 -2.20
N ASN A 164 10.79 2.99 -2.01
CA ASN A 164 10.80 3.97 -3.11
C ASN A 164 12.15 4.07 -3.84
N ARG A 165 13.25 3.67 -3.18
CA ARG A 165 14.59 3.58 -3.79
C ARG A 165 14.88 2.21 -4.41
N GLY A 166 13.99 1.24 -4.27
CA GLY A 166 14.23 -0.15 -4.67
C GLY A 166 15.14 -0.93 -3.71
N ASP A 167 15.46 -0.38 -2.54
CA ASP A 167 16.28 -1.05 -1.52
C ASP A 167 15.39 -1.86 -0.58
N TYR A 168 14.95 -3.02 -1.07
CA TYR A 168 14.00 -3.89 -0.38
C TYR A 168 14.58 -4.55 0.87
N ALA A 169 15.88 -4.84 0.89
CA ALA A 169 16.55 -5.39 2.07
C ALA A 169 16.58 -4.36 3.21
N GLU A 170 16.92 -3.11 2.91
CA GLU A 170 16.85 -2.03 3.89
C GLU A 170 15.41 -1.75 4.34
N ALA A 171 14.46 -1.75 3.41
CA ALA A 171 13.05 -1.59 3.74
C ALA A 171 12.59 -2.62 4.79
N MET A 172 12.94 -3.89 4.61
CA MET A 172 12.63 -4.96 5.56
C MET A 172 13.22 -4.68 6.95
N ARG A 173 14.49 -4.26 7.02
CA ARG A 173 15.14 -3.90 8.30
C ARG A 173 14.45 -2.73 9.00
N GLN A 174 14.09 -1.70 8.23
CA GLN A 174 13.46 -0.50 8.77
C GLN A 174 12.03 -0.78 9.28
N TYR A 175 11.22 -1.56 8.54
CA TYR A 175 9.92 -1.98 9.04
C TYR A 175 10.04 -2.86 10.30
N ALA A 176 11.02 -3.77 10.35
CA ALA A 176 11.28 -4.58 11.54
C ALA A 176 11.71 -3.73 12.75
N ALA A 177 12.45 -2.64 12.55
CA ALA A 177 12.73 -1.66 13.59
C ALA A 177 11.44 -0.94 14.04
N GLY A 178 10.55 -0.61 13.10
CA GLY A 178 9.23 -0.02 13.39
C GLY A 178 8.32 -0.92 14.23
N LEU A 179 8.43 -2.25 14.11
CA LEU A 179 7.71 -3.20 14.98
C LEU A 179 8.16 -3.13 16.44
N LYS A 180 9.41 -2.72 16.69
CA LYS A 180 10.02 -2.61 18.02
C LYS A 180 9.84 -1.22 18.64
N ASP A 181 9.23 -0.28 17.91
CA ASP A 181 8.96 1.05 18.44
C ASP A 181 7.96 0.96 19.61
N PRO A 182 8.27 1.56 20.78
CA PRO A 182 7.39 1.50 21.94
C PRO A 182 6.03 2.16 21.70
N ASN A 183 5.91 3.05 20.71
CA ASN A 183 4.67 3.73 20.35
C ASN A 183 3.89 2.97 19.25
N ALA A 184 4.40 1.83 18.75
CA ALA A 184 3.69 1.03 17.77
C ALA A 184 2.58 0.19 18.44
N ASP A 185 1.34 0.67 18.28
CA ASP A 185 0.13 -0.07 18.64
C ASP A 185 -0.13 -1.26 17.68
N ALA A 186 -1.12 -2.11 18.00
CA ALA A 186 -1.42 -3.31 17.22
C ALA A 186 -1.73 -2.99 15.75
N ALA A 187 -2.50 -1.91 15.49
CA ALA A 187 -2.81 -1.43 14.15
C ALA A 187 -1.55 -1.01 13.38
N THR A 188 -0.63 -0.32 14.04
CA THR A 188 0.66 0.08 13.47
C THR A 188 1.51 -1.15 13.13
N ARG A 189 1.62 -2.11 14.06
CA ARG A 189 2.38 -3.36 13.82
C ARG A 189 1.79 -4.16 12.67
N TYR A 190 0.46 -4.25 12.58
CA TYR A 190 -0.22 -4.86 11.45
C TYR A 190 0.16 -4.22 10.12
N LEU A 191 0.22 -2.88 10.05
CA LEU A 191 0.61 -2.16 8.84
C LEU A 191 2.10 -2.32 8.51
N CYS A 192 2.99 -2.40 9.51
CA CYS A 192 4.39 -2.78 9.30
C CYS A 192 4.49 -4.18 8.67
N TYR A 193 3.82 -5.18 9.24
CA TYR A 193 3.79 -6.53 8.66
C TYR A 193 3.20 -6.55 7.25
N HIS A 194 2.15 -5.78 6.98
CA HIS A 194 1.59 -5.65 5.63
C HIS A 194 2.65 -5.15 4.63
N GLN A 195 3.43 -4.12 4.98
CA GLN A 195 4.49 -3.63 4.10
C GLN A 195 5.65 -4.63 3.97
N MET A 196 6.07 -5.26 5.07
CA MET A 196 7.09 -6.32 5.05
C MET A 196 6.67 -7.47 4.13
N ARG A 197 5.39 -7.86 4.15
CA ARG A 197 4.86 -8.91 3.28
C ARG A 197 4.96 -8.52 1.80
N ASN A 198 4.64 -7.27 1.46
CA ASN A 198 4.79 -6.75 0.10
C ASN A 198 6.26 -6.76 -0.33
N VAL A 199 7.17 -6.38 0.56
CA VAL A 199 8.63 -6.42 0.32
C VAL A 199 9.14 -7.85 0.14
N ALA A 200 8.68 -8.81 0.97
CA ALA A 200 9.04 -10.22 0.82
C ALA A 200 8.59 -10.78 -0.55
N ARG A 201 7.40 -10.38 -1.03
CA ARG A 201 6.94 -10.69 -2.39
C ARG A 201 7.85 -10.12 -3.47
N LEU A 202 8.25 -8.85 -3.35
CA LEU A 202 9.19 -8.21 -4.29
C LEU A 202 10.58 -8.88 -4.30
N LEU A 203 11.02 -9.38 -3.15
CA LEU A 203 12.25 -10.18 -3.01
C LEU A 203 12.10 -11.63 -3.47
N LYS A 204 10.87 -12.08 -3.76
CA LYS A 204 10.50 -13.48 -4.03
C LYS A 204 10.93 -14.44 -2.91
N ASP A 205 10.94 -13.94 -1.67
CA ASP A 205 11.27 -14.73 -0.49
C ASP A 205 9.99 -15.31 0.13
N ALA A 206 9.65 -16.53 -0.28
CA ALA A 206 8.43 -17.21 0.13
C ALA A 206 8.41 -17.59 1.62
N ASP A 207 9.57 -17.95 2.19
CA ASP A 207 9.68 -18.32 3.60
C ASP A 207 9.47 -17.09 4.48
N MET A 208 10.10 -15.95 4.14
CA MET A 208 9.88 -14.69 4.84
C MET A 208 8.43 -14.21 4.70
N TYR A 209 7.84 -14.33 3.51
CA TYR A 209 6.43 -14.02 3.28
C TYR A 209 5.51 -14.81 4.23
N LEU A 210 5.76 -16.11 4.43
CA LEU A 210 4.96 -16.95 5.32
C LEU A 210 5.11 -16.59 6.79
N GLU A 211 6.32 -16.37 7.27
CA GLU A 211 6.54 -15.97 8.67
C GLU A 211 5.87 -14.62 8.99
N ILE A 212 5.92 -13.66 8.06
CA ILE A 212 5.21 -12.39 8.21
C ILE A 212 3.69 -12.60 8.20
N LEU A 213 3.18 -13.43 7.29
CA LEU A 213 1.74 -13.70 7.19
C LEU A 213 1.21 -14.40 8.45
N LYS A 214 2.00 -15.27 9.07
CA LYS A 214 1.70 -15.92 10.34
C LYS A 214 1.54 -14.92 11.48
N GLU A 215 2.51 -14.02 11.66
CA GLU A 215 2.44 -12.98 12.69
C GLU A 215 1.28 -12.00 12.43
N GLN A 216 1.04 -11.66 11.15
CA GLN A 216 -0.11 -10.85 10.77
C GLN A 216 -1.43 -11.55 11.10
N GLY A 217 -1.55 -12.86 10.85
CA GLY A 217 -2.71 -13.67 11.20
C GLY A 217 -2.97 -13.71 12.70
N ARG A 218 -1.91 -13.86 13.50
CA ARG A 218 -1.99 -13.81 14.97
C ARG A 218 -2.53 -12.46 15.45
N LEU A 219 -2.08 -11.33 14.88
CA LEU A 219 -2.61 -10.01 15.24
C LEU A 219 -4.10 -9.87 14.92
N ILE A 220 -4.55 -10.38 13.77
CA ILE A 220 -5.98 -10.35 13.39
C ILE A 220 -6.82 -11.15 14.39
N GLU A 221 -6.28 -12.27 14.88
CA GLU A 221 -6.99 -13.14 15.83
C GLU A 221 -7.00 -12.56 17.25
N THR A 222 -5.91 -11.96 17.72
CA THR A 222 -5.75 -11.62 19.15
C THR A 222 -5.98 -10.14 19.47
N GLU A 223 -5.74 -9.22 18.54
CA GLU A 223 -5.73 -7.78 18.83
C GLU A 223 -6.97 -7.05 18.28
N ASP A 224 -7.20 -5.81 18.74
CA ASP A 224 -8.17 -4.90 18.14
C ASP A 224 -7.53 -4.13 16.96
N LEU A 225 -7.99 -4.45 15.76
CA LEU A 225 -7.58 -3.82 14.51
C LEU A 225 -8.71 -3.00 13.86
N ALA A 226 -9.78 -2.68 14.60
CA ALA A 226 -10.91 -1.89 14.08
C ALA A 226 -10.46 -0.52 13.54
N GLY A 227 -9.39 0.04 14.11
CA GLY A 227 -8.76 1.27 13.62
C GLY A 227 -8.25 1.20 12.17
N VAL A 228 -7.97 0.00 11.66
CA VAL A 228 -7.63 -0.23 10.24
C VAL A 228 -8.75 -0.89 9.44
N GLY A 229 -9.93 -1.09 10.05
CA GLY A 229 -11.10 -1.69 9.43
C GLY A 229 -10.99 -3.21 9.32
N ILE A 230 -10.31 -3.86 10.28
CA ILE A 230 -10.14 -5.30 10.31
C ILE A 230 -10.80 -5.83 11.58
N GLU A 231 -11.76 -6.72 11.37
CA GLU A 231 -12.46 -7.40 12.45
C GLU A 231 -11.66 -8.59 12.97
N LYS A 232 -11.78 -8.83 14.27
CA LYS A 232 -11.14 -9.97 14.93
C LYS A 232 -11.71 -11.27 14.38
N SER A 233 -10.85 -12.13 13.84
CA SER A 233 -11.26 -13.41 13.25
C SER A 233 -10.08 -14.37 13.07
N ASN A 234 -10.36 -15.65 12.84
CA ASN A 234 -9.34 -16.66 12.49
C ASN A 234 -8.91 -16.62 11.01
N ARG A 235 -9.48 -15.71 10.20
CA ARG A 235 -9.26 -15.67 8.74
C ARG A 235 -7.79 -15.50 8.37
N GLY A 236 -7.03 -14.75 9.17
CA GLY A 236 -5.59 -14.58 8.96
C GLY A 236 -4.80 -15.87 9.18
N VAL A 237 -5.17 -16.67 10.18
CA VAL A 237 -4.55 -17.97 10.47
C VAL A 237 -4.87 -18.97 9.36
N LEU A 238 -6.14 -19.03 8.93
CA LEU A 238 -6.56 -19.88 7.80
C LEU A 238 -5.83 -19.48 6.50
N ALA A 239 -5.68 -18.18 6.24
CA ALA A 239 -4.92 -17.70 5.09
C ALA A 239 -3.44 -18.13 5.16
N TYR A 240 -2.80 -18.06 6.34
CA TYR A 240 -1.43 -18.57 6.52
C TYR A 240 -1.33 -20.07 6.22
N GLN A 241 -2.23 -20.89 6.78
CA GLN A 241 -2.25 -22.34 6.53
C GLN A 241 -2.39 -22.64 5.03
N ARG A 242 -3.34 -21.98 4.34
CA ARG A 242 -3.52 -22.13 2.90
C ARG A 242 -2.28 -21.74 2.11
N ARG A 243 -1.66 -20.58 2.41
CA ARG A 243 -0.45 -20.13 1.69
C ARG A 243 0.76 -21.02 1.97
N LYS A 244 0.85 -21.65 3.15
CA LYS A 244 1.90 -22.64 3.45
C LYS A 244 1.87 -23.82 2.46
N LEU A 245 0.67 -24.32 2.14
CA LEU A 245 0.49 -25.37 1.14
C LEU A 245 0.93 -24.92 -0.25
N PHE A 246 0.69 -23.66 -0.62
CA PHE A 246 1.16 -23.11 -1.90
C PHE A 246 2.68 -23.00 -1.98
N VAL A 247 3.35 -22.59 -0.91
CA VAL A 247 4.82 -22.58 -0.89
C VAL A 247 5.38 -24.00 -0.99
N GLN A 248 4.74 -24.99 -0.37
CA GLN A 248 5.10 -26.40 -0.55
C GLN A 248 4.90 -26.86 -2.01
N ALA A 249 3.76 -26.53 -2.61
CA ALA A 249 3.47 -26.81 -4.02
C ALA A 249 4.46 -26.15 -4.99
N SER A 250 4.99 -24.98 -4.65
CA SER A 250 5.99 -24.27 -5.49
C SER A 250 7.32 -25.01 -5.64
N LYS A 251 7.58 -26.06 -4.84
CA LYS A 251 8.80 -26.87 -4.89
C LYS A 251 8.82 -27.91 -6.01
N GLY A 252 7.71 -28.06 -6.75
CA GLY A 252 7.61 -28.96 -7.91
C GLY A 252 6.49 -30.00 -7.76
N PRO A 253 6.43 -31.00 -8.67
CA PRO A 253 5.34 -31.98 -8.72
C PRO A 253 5.11 -32.74 -7.41
N ASP A 254 6.19 -33.18 -6.76
CA ASP A 254 6.10 -33.87 -5.46
C ASP A 254 5.55 -32.95 -4.36
N GLY A 255 5.90 -31.65 -4.42
CA GLY A 255 5.39 -30.64 -3.53
C GLY A 255 3.89 -30.39 -3.72
N ILE A 256 3.42 -30.39 -4.97
CA ILE A 256 1.99 -30.26 -5.32
C ILE A 256 1.21 -31.45 -4.75
N ALA A 257 1.67 -32.67 -5.02
CA ALA A 257 1.02 -33.88 -4.54
C ALA A 257 0.91 -33.89 -3.00
N ALA A 258 2.01 -33.57 -2.31
CA ALA A 258 2.02 -33.49 -0.85
C ALA A 258 1.10 -32.38 -0.30
N ALA A 259 1.04 -31.22 -0.95
CA ALA A 259 0.16 -30.12 -0.55
C ALA A 259 -1.33 -30.46 -0.74
N ILE A 260 -1.69 -31.18 -1.80
CA ILE A 260 -3.06 -31.69 -2.02
C ILE A 260 -3.41 -32.75 -0.98
N ASP A 261 -2.48 -33.66 -0.66
CA ASP A 261 -2.70 -34.67 0.39
C ASP A 261 -2.94 -34.03 1.76
N ASP A 262 -2.18 -33.00 2.11
CA ASP A 262 -2.38 -32.22 3.34
C ASP A 262 -3.73 -31.47 3.30
N TYR A 263 -4.08 -30.85 2.17
CA TYR A 263 -5.38 -30.18 1.99
C TYR A 263 -6.58 -31.13 2.16
N CYS A 264 -6.57 -32.28 1.48
CA CYS A 264 -7.62 -33.28 1.61
C CYS A 264 -7.74 -33.79 3.05
N ARG A 265 -6.60 -33.98 3.75
CA ARG A 265 -6.58 -34.44 5.14
C ARG A 265 -7.17 -33.40 6.09
N GLU A 266 -6.78 -32.12 5.96
CA GLU A 266 -7.28 -31.03 6.80
C GLU A 266 -8.80 -30.84 6.64
N HIS A 267 -9.30 -31.00 5.41
CA HIS A 267 -10.72 -30.86 5.09
C HIS A 267 -11.53 -32.16 5.23
N LYS A 268 -10.89 -33.27 5.63
CA LYS A 268 -11.51 -34.60 5.76
C LYS A 268 -12.23 -35.07 4.47
N LEU A 269 -11.65 -34.74 3.32
CA LEU A 269 -12.20 -35.07 2.01
C LEU A 269 -11.94 -36.54 1.69
N SER A 270 -12.93 -37.18 1.06
CA SER A 270 -12.85 -38.60 0.69
C SER A 270 -12.18 -38.77 -0.68
N GLY A 271 -11.91 -40.02 -1.07
CA GLY A 271 -11.31 -40.31 -2.38
C GLY A 271 -12.14 -39.82 -3.57
N SER A 272 -13.47 -39.78 -3.45
CA SER A 272 -14.35 -39.25 -4.51
C SER A 272 -14.29 -37.74 -4.64
N ASP A 273 -13.90 -37.02 -3.58
CA ASP A 273 -13.84 -35.56 -3.56
C ASP A 273 -12.48 -35.03 -4.01
N ARG A 274 -11.47 -35.92 -4.10
CA ARG A 274 -10.07 -35.57 -4.36
C ARG A 274 -9.89 -34.82 -5.67
N GLU A 275 -10.54 -35.26 -6.75
CA GLU A 275 -10.37 -34.64 -8.07
C GLU A 275 -10.89 -33.18 -8.06
N SER A 276 -12.06 -32.93 -7.46
CA SER A 276 -12.59 -31.58 -7.31
C SER A 276 -11.71 -30.71 -6.41
N ALA A 277 -11.21 -31.28 -5.32
CA ALA A 277 -10.32 -30.61 -4.37
C ALA A 277 -8.98 -30.21 -5.02
N GLU A 278 -8.43 -31.09 -5.86
CA GLU A 278 -7.22 -30.84 -6.64
C GLU A 278 -7.44 -29.72 -7.66
N GLN A 279 -8.57 -29.72 -8.38
CA GLN A 279 -8.89 -28.65 -9.33
C GLN A 279 -9.02 -27.28 -8.63
N GLU A 280 -9.74 -27.22 -7.50
CA GLU A 280 -9.88 -26.00 -6.69
C GLU A 280 -8.53 -25.52 -6.16
N PHE A 281 -7.74 -26.44 -5.58
CA PHE A 281 -6.41 -26.13 -5.07
C PHE A 281 -5.49 -25.58 -6.15
N MET A 282 -5.47 -26.20 -7.34
CA MET A 282 -4.62 -25.77 -8.45
C MET A 282 -5.05 -24.42 -9.02
N ALA A 283 -6.35 -24.12 -9.07
CA ALA A 283 -6.84 -22.81 -9.47
C ALA A 283 -6.35 -21.71 -8.53
N ASP A 284 -6.53 -21.90 -7.21
CA ASP A 284 -6.06 -20.93 -6.20
C ASP A 284 -4.52 -20.80 -6.20
N PHE A 285 -3.82 -21.90 -6.42
CA PHE A 285 -2.36 -21.94 -6.45
C PHE A 285 -1.81 -21.15 -7.65
N GLU A 286 -2.39 -21.29 -8.84
CA GLU A 286 -1.96 -20.51 -10.01
C GLU A 286 -2.33 -19.02 -9.89
N GLU A 287 -3.47 -18.69 -9.28
CA GLU A 287 -3.80 -17.29 -8.93
C GLU A 287 -2.74 -16.71 -7.98
N TRP A 288 -2.41 -17.44 -6.91
CA TRP A 288 -1.38 -17.03 -5.96
C TRP A 288 -0.02 -16.84 -6.61
N LYS A 289 0.39 -17.80 -7.44
CA LYS A 289 1.68 -17.79 -8.11
C LYS A 289 1.77 -16.62 -9.08
N THR A 290 0.68 -16.30 -9.77
CA THR A 290 0.60 -15.11 -10.63
C THR A 290 0.78 -13.84 -9.81
N ASP A 291 0.06 -13.68 -8.70
CA ASP A 291 0.21 -12.50 -7.82
C ASP A 291 1.60 -12.40 -7.18
N PHE A 292 2.14 -13.52 -6.69
CA PHE A 292 3.43 -13.58 -6.02
C PHE A 292 4.60 -13.34 -6.98
N MET A 293 4.50 -13.83 -8.21
CA MET A 293 5.57 -13.72 -9.21
C MET A 293 5.48 -12.46 -10.07
N SER A 294 4.34 -11.76 -10.05
CA SER A 294 4.13 -10.53 -10.83
C SER A 294 5.18 -9.48 -10.44
N PRO A 295 5.89 -8.88 -11.41
CA PRO A 295 6.73 -7.73 -11.15
C PRO A 295 5.83 -6.61 -10.60
N GLY A 296 6.03 -6.28 -9.32
CA GLY A 296 5.24 -5.28 -8.62
C GLY A 296 5.50 -3.85 -9.08
#